data_AF-A4XAC6-F1
#
_entry.id   AF-A4XAC6-F1
#
_cell.length_a   1.000
_cell.length_b   1.000
_cell.length_c   1.000
_cell.angle_alpha   90.00
_cell.angle_beta   90.00
_cell.angle_gamma   90.00
#
_symmetry.space_group_name_H-M   'P 1'
#
loop_
_entity.id
_entity.type
_entity.pdbx_description
1 polymer ?
#
loop_
_entity_poly.entity_id
_entity_poly.type
_entity_poly.pdbx_seq_one_letter_code
_entity_poly.pdbx_strand_id
1 'polypeptide(L)'
;MNLEPVARPDAPLARRNPVAKLAAALLCSIILIATLDPVAPAIAIAVELALLPLFGVRLRVLARRALPLLVSAVGILVTLVLFAAERSGRILVEAGPFLITSGVLITALGLVLRMFAVALPGVIVVATTDPTDLADALVQNAKLPARFAYGALAAFRLVPLLAQEWQMISMARRARGVDAGRNPLARLRLFGSTAFTLLVGAIRRGTRLAVAMDARGFDAMTPRSVARRQHFGRADGLLIAGAAVLAGAALAVSIATGTFRPLIG
;
A
#
# COMPACT_ATOMS: atom_id res chain seq x y z
N MET A 1 14.82 8.97 -3.49
CA MET A 1 13.41 8.99 -3.01
C MET A 1 13.49 9.04 -1.49
N ASN A 2 13.38 10.23 -0.90
CA ASN A 2 13.50 10.39 0.55
C ASN A 2 12.25 9.78 1.19
N LEU A 3 12.43 8.65 1.87
CA LEU A 3 11.39 7.91 2.59
C LEU A 3 11.25 8.47 4.01
N GLU A 4 11.18 9.79 4.17
CA GLU A 4 10.88 10.35 5.49
C GLU A 4 9.37 10.19 5.77
N PRO A 5 8.99 9.70 6.97
CA PRO A 5 7.60 9.64 7.37
C PRO A 5 7.00 11.04 7.33
N VAL A 6 5.88 11.19 6.62
CA VAL A 6 5.22 12.50 6.42
C VAL A 6 4.33 12.86 7.62
N ALA A 7 4.21 11.96 8.59
CA ALA A 7 3.40 12.15 9.78
C ALA A 7 4.08 13.12 10.76
N ARG A 8 3.30 14.04 11.33
CA ARG A 8 3.79 14.90 12.42
C ARG A 8 4.26 14.05 13.61
N PRO A 9 5.40 14.38 14.23
CA PRO A 9 5.90 13.66 15.42
C PRO A 9 4.90 13.63 16.58
N ASP A 10 3.96 14.57 16.62
CA ASP A 10 3.11 14.84 17.79
C ASP A 10 1.78 14.06 17.76
N ALA A 11 1.52 13.30 16.70
CA ALA A 11 0.24 12.63 16.51
C ALA A 11 0.12 11.34 17.38
N PRO A 12 -0.94 11.22 18.21
CA PRO A 12 -1.07 10.16 19.22
C PRO A 12 -1.28 8.76 18.59
N LEU A 13 -1.84 8.71 17.38
CA LEU A 13 -2.06 7.49 16.62
C LEU A 13 -0.90 7.18 15.66
N ALA A 14 -0.07 8.16 15.31
CA ALA A 14 1.12 7.96 14.49
C ALA A 14 2.24 7.20 15.24
N ARG A 15 2.32 7.33 16.57
CA ARG A 15 3.31 6.62 17.41
C ARG A 15 2.92 5.18 17.76
N ARG A 16 1.75 4.72 17.32
CA ARG A 16 1.21 3.39 17.66
C ARG A 16 1.88 2.28 16.88
N ASN A 17 1.74 1.06 17.41
CA ASN A 17 2.45 -0.08 16.88
C ASN A 17 2.14 -0.32 15.39
N PRO A 18 3.15 -0.43 14.52
CA PRO A 18 2.97 -0.67 13.08
C PRO A 18 2.06 -1.85 12.76
N VAL A 19 2.18 -2.96 13.51
CA VAL A 19 1.35 -4.15 13.30
C VAL A 19 -0.10 -3.90 13.66
N ALA A 20 -0.38 -3.09 14.69
CA ALA A 20 -1.74 -2.75 15.06
C ALA A 20 -2.42 -1.89 14.00
N LYS A 21 -1.70 -0.90 13.44
CA LYS A 21 -2.20 -0.09 12.32
C LYS A 21 -2.47 -0.95 11.08
N LEU A 22 -1.56 -1.88 10.76
CA LEU A 22 -1.72 -2.81 9.65
C LEU A 22 -2.92 -3.74 9.86
N ALA A 23 -3.07 -4.29 11.07
CA ALA A 23 -4.21 -5.15 11.42
C ALA A 23 -5.54 -4.39 11.37
N ALA A 24 -5.58 -3.16 11.89
CA ALA A 24 -6.75 -2.29 11.82
C ALA A 24 -7.14 -1.97 10.36
N ALA A 25 -6.15 -1.63 9.52
CA ALA A 25 -6.38 -1.40 8.10
C ALA A 25 -6.90 -2.66 7.39
N LEU A 26 -6.27 -3.81 7.63
CA LEU A 26 -6.65 -5.09 7.02
C LEU A 26 -8.08 -5.51 7.43
N LEU A 27 -8.42 -5.40 8.72
CA LEU A 27 -9.76 -5.72 9.22
C LEU A 27 -10.81 -4.79 8.60
N CYS A 28 -10.55 -3.49 8.56
CA CYS A 28 -11.43 -2.53 7.90
C CYS A 28 -11.64 -2.89 6.43
N SER A 29 -10.55 -3.17 5.70
CA SER A 29 -10.60 -3.56 4.29
C SER A 29 -11.40 -4.85 4.07
N ILE A 30 -11.20 -5.90 4.88
CA ILE A 30 -11.92 -7.17 4.74
C ILE A 30 -13.43 -6.97 4.94
N ILE A 31 -13.84 -6.21 5.95
CA ILE A 31 -15.25 -5.94 6.24
C ILE A 31 -15.89 -5.14 5.10
N LEU A 32 -15.21 -4.12 4.59
CA LEU A 32 -15.74 -3.26 3.51
C LEU A 32 -15.79 -3.94 2.15
N ILE A 33 -14.90 -4.91 1.89
CA ILE A 33 -14.93 -5.71 0.66
C ILE A 33 -16.22 -6.54 0.55
N ALA A 34 -16.80 -6.98 1.66
CA ALA A 34 -17.97 -7.87 1.66
C ALA A 34 -19.28 -7.23 1.16
N THR A 35 -19.31 -5.92 0.93
CA THR A 35 -20.54 -5.14 0.66
C THR A 35 -20.54 -4.57 -0.76
N LEU A 36 -21.61 -4.76 -1.54
CA LEU A 36 -21.75 -4.19 -2.88
C LEU A 36 -22.28 -2.74 -2.91
N ASP A 37 -22.75 -2.22 -1.78
CA ASP A 37 -23.42 -0.91 -1.68
C ASP A 37 -22.47 0.29 -1.81
N PRO A 38 -22.97 1.44 -2.30
CA PRO A 38 -22.24 2.71 -2.27
C PRO A 38 -22.26 3.41 -0.89
N VAL A 39 -23.20 3.09 -0.01
CA VAL A 39 -23.40 3.80 1.27
C VAL A 39 -22.33 3.42 2.29
N ALA A 40 -22.08 2.12 2.52
CA ALA A 40 -21.07 1.68 3.49
C ALA A 40 -19.66 2.21 3.18
N PRO A 41 -19.15 2.15 1.94
CA PRO A 41 -17.85 2.72 1.61
C PRO A 41 -17.79 4.24 1.76
N ALA A 42 -18.88 4.96 1.47
CA ALA A 42 -18.92 6.41 1.66
C ALA A 42 -18.81 6.80 3.14
N ILE A 43 -19.54 6.10 4.02
CA ILE A 43 -19.46 6.32 5.48
C ILE A 43 -18.06 5.99 5.98
N ALA A 44 -17.48 4.86 5.53
CA ALA A 44 -16.13 4.47 5.90
C ALA A 44 -15.09 5.53 5.51
N ILE A 45 -15.16 6.06 4.29
CA ILE A 45 -14.28 7.16 3.85
C ILE A 45 -14.49 8.40 4.72
N ALA A 46 -15.74 8.78 5.03
CA ALA A 46 -16.01 9.95 5.86
C ALA A 46 -15.39 9.79 7.27
N VAL A 47 -15.52 8.61 7.87
CA VAL A 47 -14.89 8.27 9.16
C VAL A 47 -13.37 8.31 9.06
N GLU A 48 -12.78 7.72 8.01
CA GLU A 48 -11.33 7.75 7.80
C GLU A 48 -10.80 9.19 7.65
N LEU A 49 -11.49 10.01 6.87
CA LEU A 49 -11.16 11.43 6.70
C LEU A 49 -11.27 12.20 8.02
N ALA A 50 -12.25 11.88 8.86
CA ALA A 50 -12.40 12.45 10.20
C ALA A 50 -11.29 12.01 11.17
N LEU A 51 -10.73 10.80 10.99
CA LEU A 51 -9.63 10.28 11.81
C LEU A 51 -8.24 10.75 11.33
N LEU A 52 -8.10 11.26 10.10
CA LEU A 52 -6.82 11.76 9.56
C LEU A 52 -6.04 12.73 10.47
N PRO A 53 -6.68 13.71 11.14
CA PRO A 53 -5.98 14.63 12.04
C PRO A 53 -5.28 13.90 13.18
N LEU A 54 -5.87 12.82 13.68
CA LEU A 54 -5.31 12.01 14.76
C LEU A 54 -4.06 11.22 14.33
N PHE A 55 -3.99 10.86 13.04
CA PHE A 55 -2.80 10.27 12.42
C PHE A 55 -1.74 11.32 12.04
N GLY A 56 -2.05 12.61 12.15
CA GLY A 56 -1.13 13.71 11.81
C GLY A 56 -0.82 13.83 10.32
N VAL A 57 -1.66 13.25 9.46
CA VAL A 57 -1.48 13.25 8.00
C VAL A 57 -2.20 14.45 7.40
N ARG A 58 -1.49 15.26 6.60
CA ARG A 58 -2.08 16.39 5.89
C ARG A 58 -2.93 15.89 4.72
N LEU A 59 -4.15 16.41 4.56
CA LEU A 59 -5.07 16.04 3.46
C LEU A 59 -4.42 16.19 2.07
N ARG A 60 -3.57 17.21 1.88
CA ARG A 60 -2.83 17.43 0.62
C ARG A 60 -1.84 16.29 0.28
N VAL A 61 -1.24 15.67 1.30
CA VAL A 61 -0.32 14.52 1.10
C VAL A 61 -1.12 13.28 0.71
N LEU A 62 -2.24 13.06 1.39
CA LEU A 62 -3.15 11.96 1.06
C LEU A 62 -3.70 12.11 -0.36
N ALA A 63 -4.18 13.30 -0.74
CA ALA A 63 -4.68 13.56 -2.08
C ALA A 63 -3.64 13.30 -3.18
N ARG A 64 -2.37 13.68 -2.95
CA ARG A 64 -1.28 13.36 -3.89
C ARG A 64 -1.00 11.85 -3.98
N ARG A 65 -1.05 11.13 -2.86
CA ARG A 65 -0.87 9.66 -2.84
C ARG A 65 -2.08 8.90 -3.38
N ALA A 66 -3.26 9.50 -3.33
CA ALA A 66 -4.50 8.98 -3.90
C ALA A 66 -4.65 9.29 -5.39
N LEU A 67 -3.75 10.09 -5.99
CA LEU A 67 -3.80 10.41 -7.42
C LEU A 67 -3.71 9.17 -8.34
N PRO A 68 -2.86 8.16 -8.09
CA PRO A 68 -2.89 6.91 -8.84
C PRO A 68 -4.23 6.17 -8.70
N LEU A 69 -4.90 6.28 -7.55
CA LEU A 69 -6.23 5.69 -7.34
C LEU A 69 -7.30 6.41 -8.17
N LEU A 70 -7.17 7.72 -8.41
CA LEU A 70 -8.08 8.42 -9.33
C LEU A 70 -7.95 7.89 -10.76
N VAL A 71 -6.74 7.55 -11.20
CA VAL A 71 -6.52 6.94 -12.51
C VAL A 71 -7.20 5.56 -12.59
N SER A 72 -7.08 4.73 -11.54
CA SER A 72 -7.78 3.43 -11.50
C SER A 72 -9.29 3.57 -11.40
N ALA A 73 -9.81 4.59 -10.71
CA ALA A 73 -11.24 4.89 -10.64
C ALA A 73 -11.82 5.23 -12.03
N VAL A 74 -11.10 6.03 -12.82
CA VAL A 74 -11.47 6.32 -14.21
C VAL A 74 -11.46 5.04 -15.04
N GLY A 75 -10.45 4.18 -14.86
CA GLY A 75 -10.41 2.86 -15.50
C GLY A 75 -11.65 2.01 -15.20
N ILE A 76 -12.02 1.91 -13.92
CA ILE A 76 -13.24 1.19 -13.47
C ILE A 76 -14.50 1.75 -14.15
N LEU A 77 -14.63 3.09 -14.18
CA LEU A 77 -15.77 3.75 -14.80
C LEU A 77 -15.86 3.44 -16.30
N VAL A 78 -14.74 3.56 -17.02
CA VAL A 78 -14.68 3.26 -18.46
C VAL A 78 -15.01 1.79 -18.73
N THR A 79 -14.46 0.86 -17.95
CA THR A 79 -14.75 -0.57 -18.09
C THR A 79 -16.23 -0.87 -17.86
N LEU A 80 -16.86 -0.30 -16.83
CA LEU A 80 -18.28 -0.53 -16.56
C LEU A 80 -19.19 0.08 -17.62
N VAL A 81 -18.88 1.28 -18.10
CA VAL A 81 -19.67 1.93 -19.17
C VAL A 81 -19.61 1.13 -20.47
N LEU A 82 -18.46 0.53 -20.79
CA LEU A 82 -18.27 -0.23 -22.03
C LEU A 82 -18.78 -1.68 -21.91
N PHE A 83 -18.58 -2.35 -20.78
CA PHE A 83 -18.74 -3.81 -20.64
C PHE A 83 -19.78 -4.26 -19.60
N ALA A 84 -20.55 -3.36 -18.98
CA ALA A 84 -21.58 -3.79 -18.03
C ALA A 84 -22.61 -4.72 -18.71
N ALA A 85 -22.68 -5.97 -18.23
CA ALA A 85 -23.61 -6.99 -18.68
C ALA A 85 -25.05 -6.67 -18.26
N GLU A 86 -25.24 -6.07 -17.09
CA GLU A 86 -26.55 -5.63 -16.58
C GLU A 86 -26.69 -4.12 -16.73
N ARG A 87 -27.47 -3.70 -17.72
CA ARG A 87 -27.80 -2.29 -17.98
C ARG A 87 -29.18 -1.97 -17.43
N SER A 88 -29.29 -1.89 -16.10
CA SER A 88 -30.56 -1.61 -15.42
C SER A 88 -30.80 -0.12 -15.22
N GLY A 89 -32.06 0.32 -15.38
CA GLY A 89 -32.52 1.69 -15.12
C GLY A 89 -32.71 2.58 -16.35
N ARG A 90 -32.92 3.88 -16.12
CA ARG A 90 -33.08 4.88 -17.19
C ARG A 90 -31.76 5.12 -17.91
N ILE A 91 -31.82 5.17 -19.25
CA ILE A 91 -30.72 5.59 -20.12
C ILE A 91 -30.56 7.10 -19.97
N LEU A 92 -29.37 7.57 -19.60
CA LEU A 92 -29.07 9.00 -19.45
C LEU A 92 -28.38 9.54 -20.69
N VAL A 93 -27.41 8.80 -21.21
CA VAL A 93 -26.64 9.18 -22.40
C VAL A 93 -26.46 7.94 -23.26
N GLU A 94 -26.79 8.09 -24.53
CA GLU A 94 -26.59 7.08 -25.57
C GLU A 94 -25.72 7.70 -26.65
N ALA A 95 -24.47 7.26 -26.74
CA ALA A 95 -23.49 7.71 -27.72
C ALA A 95 -22.74 6.49 -28.27
N GLY A 96 -23.38 5.75 -29.18
CA GLY A 96 -22.80 4.57 -29.84
C GLY A 96 -22.43 3.45 -28.84
N PRO A 97 -21.16 3.01 -28.74
CA PRO A 97 -20.76 1.98 -27.78
C PRO A 97 -20.86 2.44 -26.31
N PHE A 98 -21.00 3.74 -26.06
CA PHE A 98 -21.16 4.30 -24.72
C PHE A 98 -22.65 4.43 -24.40
N LEU A 99 -23.17 3.48 -23.61
CA LEU A 99 -24.52 3.53 -23.07
C LEU A 99 -24.45 3.69 -21.56
N ILE A 100 -24.75 4.89 -21.08
CA ILE A 100 -24.69 5.22 -19.65
C ILE A 100 -26.09 5.11 -19.08
N THR A 101 -26.30 4.03 -18.31
CA THR A 101 -27.53 3.83 -17.55
C THR A 101 -27.33 4.27 -16.10
N SER A 102 -28.40 4.76 -15.47
CA SER A 102 -28.42 5.09 -14.03
C SER A 102 -27.92 3.95 -13.13
N GLY A 103 -28.26 2.69 -13.42
CA GLY A 103 -27.75 1.54 -12.67
C GLY A 103 -26.23 1.35 -12.80
N VAL A 104 -25.69 1.50 -14.01
CA VAL A 104 -24.23 1.41 -14.26
C VAL A 104 -23.48 2.49 -13.47
N LEU A 105 -24.02 3.71 -13.41
CA LEU A 105 -23.39 4.81 -12.68
C LEU A 105 -23.39 4.57 -11.16
N ILE A 106 -24.49 4.05 -10.59
CA ILE A 106 -24.58 3.71 -9.17
C ILE A 106 -23.59 2.58 -8.82
N THR A 107 -23.52 1.54 -9.65
CA THR A 107 -22.57 0.44 -9.47
C THR A 107 -21.12 0.90 -9.60
N ALA A 108 -20.82 1.75 -10.58
CA ALA A 108 -19.49 2.33 -10.77
C ALA A 108 -19.10 3.21 -9.58
N LEU A 109 -20.01 4.06 -9.10
CA LEU A 109 -19.79 4.89 -7.92
C LEU A 109 -19.53 4.01 -6.69
N GLY A 110 -20.32 2.96 -6.47
CA GLY A 110 -20.11 2.01 -5.36
C GLY A 110 -18.75 1.32 -5.43
N LEU A 111 -18.32 0.88 -6.61
CA LEU A 111 -17.03 0.22 -6.78
C LEU A 111 -15.85 1.18 -6.61
N VAL A 112 -15.96 2.40 -7.13
CA VAL A 112 -14.95 3.46 -6.94
C VAL A 112 -14.84 3.81 -5.46
N LEU A 113 -15.96 4.07 -4.78
CA LEU A 113 -15.96 4.36 -3.34
C LEU A 113 -15.39 3.18 -2.55
N ARG A 114 -15.73 1.94 -2.87
CA ARG A 114 -15.14 0.75 -2.23
C ARG A 114 -13.63 0.70 -2.42
N MET A 115 -13.14 0.94 -3.63
CA MET A 115 -11.72 0.97 -3.92
C MET A 115 -11.00 2.03 -3.06
N PHE A 116 -11.59 3.24 -2.92
CA PHE A 116 -11.04 4.26 -2.04
C PHE A 116 -11.08 3.84 -0.56
N ALA A 117 -12.22 3.34 -0.08
CA ALA A 117 -12.38 2.90 1.31
C ALA A 117 -11.42 1.76 1.69
N VAL A 118 -11.07 0.89 0.75
CA VAL A 118 -10.10 -0.19 0.97
C VAL A 118 -8.66 0.31 0.87
N ALA A 119 -8.36 1.21 -0.06
CA ALA A 119 -7.00 1.66 -0.33
C ALA A 119 -6.50 2.74 0.66
N LEU A 120 -7.37 3.64 1.10
CA LEU A 120 -7.01 4.77 1.97
C LEU A 120 -6.39 4.34 3.31
N PRO A 121 -6.91 3.34 4.05
CA PRO A 121 -6.26 2.83 5.26
C PRO A 121 -4.83 2.36 5.00
N GLY A 122 -4.61 1.64 3.89
CA GLY A 122 -3.28 1.19 3.48
C GLY A 122 -2.33 2.35 3.21
N VAL A 123 -2.79 3.40 2.51
CA VAL A 123 -2.01 4.61 2.25
C VAL A 123 -1.65 5.32 3.56
N ILE A 124 -2.56 5.39 4.53
CA ILE A 124 -2.31 5.98 5.85
C ILE A 124 -1.25 5.19 6.62
N VAL A 125 -1.32 3.85 6.61
CA VAL A 125 -0.31 2.99 7.25
C VAL A 125 1.06 3.25 6.64
N VAL A 126 1.20 3.22 5.31
CA VAL A 126 2.47 3.45 4.63
C VAL A 126 2.97 4.89 4.80
N ALA A 127 2.08 5.88 4.98
CA ALA A 127 2.48 7.26 5.24
C ALA A 127 2.97 7.52 6.66
N THR A 128 2.55 6.71 7.63
CA THR A 128 2.77 6.93 9.07
C THR A 128 3.70 5.90 9.71
N THR A 129 4.30 5.00 8.94
CA THR A 129 5.06 3.84 9.46
C THR A 129 6.43 3.75 8.80
N ASP A 130 7.48 3.66 9.61
CA ASP A 130 8.84 3.36 9.14
C ASP A 130 8.95 1.85 8.79
N PRO A 131 9.56 1.48 7.64
CA PRO A 131 9.73 0.08 7.25
C PRO A 131 10.55 -0.73 8.25
N THR A 132 11.49 -0.11 8.97
CA THR A 132 12.30 -0.74 10.02
C THR A 132 11.43 -1.11 11.21
N ASP A 133 10.60 -0.17 11.68
CA ASP A 133 9.70 -0.41 12.80
C ASP A 133 8.63 -1.45 12.46
N LEU A 134 8.13 -1.44 11.21
CA LEU A 134 7.20 -2.45 10.73
C LEU A 134 7.81 -3.86 10.73
N ALA A 135 9.04 -4.01 10.24
CA ALA A 135 9.73 -5.30 10.24
C ALA A 135 9.99 -5.79 11.67
N ASP A 136 10.48 -4.91 12.56
CA ASP A 136 10.72 -5.24 13.97
C ASP A 136 9.41 -5.66 14.67
N ALA A 137 8.30 -4.97 14.40
CA ALA A 137 7.00 -5.27 14.99
C ALA A 137 6.38 -6.56 14.43
N LEU A 138 6.55 -6.87 13.14
CA LEU A 138 6.09 -8.14 12.56
C LEU A 138 6.78 -9.36 13.20
N VAL A 139 8.08 -9.25 13.46
CA VAL A 139 8.84 -10.33 14.12
C VAL A 139 8.45 -10.47 15.58
N GLN A 140 8.33 -9.35 16.31
CA GLN A 140 8.10 -9.39 17.76
C GLN A 140 6.65 -9.67 18.14
N ASN A 141 5.69 -9.07 17.43
CA ASN A 141 4.28 -9.09 17.82
C ASN A 141 3.47 -10.08 17.01
N ALA A 142 3.68 -10.10 15.69
CA ALA A 142 3.01 -11.06 14.81
C ALA A 142 3.75 -12.42 14.73
N LYS A 143 4.90 -12.55 15.42
CA LYS A 143 5.74 -13.77 15.48
C LYS A 143 6.12 -14.30 14.09
N LEU A 144 6.29 -13.41 13.12
CA LEU A 144 6.68 -13.77 11.76
C LEU A 144 8.13 -14.30 11.74
N PRO A 145 8.46 -15.33 10.94
CA PRO A 145 9.83 -15.83 10.89
C PRO A 145 10.82 -14.73 10.48
N ALA A 146 11.78 -14.46 11.36
CA ALA A 146 12.75 -13.37 11.24
C ALA A 146 13.47 -13.33 9.88
N ARG A 147 13.72 -14.51 9.28
CA ARG A 147 14.34 -14.63 7.95
C ARG A 147 13.60 -13.84 6.86
N PHE A 148 12.27 -13.86 6.87
CA PHE A 148 11.46 -13.19 5.86
C PHE A 148 11.35 -11.69 6.14
N ALA A 149 11.09 -11.31 7.40
CA ALA A 149 10.96 -9.92 7.78
C ALA A 149 12.26 -9.13 7.58
N TYR A 150 13.39 -9.64 8.08
CA TYR A 150 14.68 -8.97 7.92
C TYR A 150 15.24 -9.08 6.50
N GLY A 151 14.94 -10.17 5.78
CA GLY A 151 15.25 -10.29 4.35
C GLY A 151 14.53 -9.23 3.51
N ALA A 152 13.22 -9.04 3.75
CA ALA A 152 12.45 -7.99 3.10
C ALA A 152 12.97 -6.59 3.47
N LEU A 153 13.26 -6.33 4.76
CA LEU A 153 13.82 -5.06 5.21
C LEU A 153 15.18 -4.77 4.54
N ALA A 154 16.05 -5.78 4.44
CA ALA A 154 17.33 -5.65 3.75
C ALA A 154 17.13 -5.33 2.27
N ALA A 155 16.18 -5.99 1.59
CA ALA A 155 15.82 -5.67 0.22
C ALA A 155 15.34 -4.21 0.07
N PHE A 156 14.44 -3.74 0.94
CA PHE A 156 13.97 -2.35 0.93
C PHE A 156 15.11 -1.34 1.10
N ARG A 157 16.10 -1.64 1.94
CA ARG A 157 17.30 -0.78 2.12
C ARG A 157 18.26 -0.86 0.93
N LEU A 158 18.30 -1.97 0.20
CA LEU A 158 19.14 -2.14 -0.98
C LEU A 158 18.60 -1.40 -2.21
N VAL A 159 17.28 -1.24 -2.34
CA VAL A 159 16.66 -0.51 -3.47
C VAL A 159 17.27 0.89 -3.69
N PRO A 160 17.36 1.80 -2.69
CA PRO A 160 17.94 3.12 -2.92
C PRO A 160 19.43 3.05 -3.27
N LEU A 161 20.17 2.08 -2.73
CA LEU A 161 21.59 1.86 -3.06
C LEU A 161 21.75 1.41 -4.52
N LEU A 162 20.91 0.50 -4.99
CA LEU A 162 20.90 0.06 -6.38
C LEU A 162 20.54 1.19 -7.34
N ALA A 163 19.63 2.08 -6.95
CA ALA A 163 19.30 3.26 -7.74
C ALA A 163 20.48 4.22 -7.87
N GLN A 164 21.25 4.42 -6.79
CA GLN A 164 22.48 5.23 -6.83
C GLN A 164 23.55 4.58 -7.70
N GLU A 165 23.75 3.27 -7.59
CA GLU A 165 24.68 2.54 -8.45
C GLU A 165 24.28 2.56 -9.91
N TRP A 166 22.99 2.44 -10.21
CA TRP A 166 22.47 2.60 -11.56
C TRP A 166 22.87 3.96 -12.14
N GLN A 167 22.70 5.03 -11.37
CA GLN A 167 23.08 6.38 -11.77
C GLN A 167 24.59 6.49 -11.99
N MET A 168 25.40 5.94 -11.09
CA MET A 168 26.86 5.94 -11.21
C MET A 168 27.33 5.20 -12.47
N ILE A 169 26.80 3.99 -12.73
CA ILE A 169 27.15 3.22 -13.94
C ILE A 169 26.71 3.97 -15.20
N SER A 170 25.53 4.58 -15.17
CA SER A 170 25.01 5.37 -16.28
C SER A 170 25.86 6.61 -16.56
N MET A 171 26.37 7.29 -15.53
CA MET A 171 27.30 8.42 -15.67
C MET A 171 28.67 7.97 -16.21
N ALA A 172 29.23 6.88 -15.67
CA ALA A 172 30.52 6.34 -16.12
C ALA A 172 30.47 5.87 -17.59
N ARG A 173 29.36 5.25 -18.03
CA ARG A 173 29.17 4.84 -19.42
C ARG A 173 29.09 6.04 -20.37
N ARG A 174 28.35 7.09 -19.99
CA ARG A 174 28.29 8.34 -20.76
C ARG A 174 29.66 9.02 -20.87
N ALA A 175 30.46 9.03 -19.81
CA ALA A 175 31.83 9.56 -19.85
C ALA A 175 32.76 8.79 -20.81
N ARG A 176 32.48 7.50 -21.04
CA ARG A 176 33.19 6.64 -22.03
C ARG A 176 32.59 6.74 -23.44
N GLY A 177 31.70 7.70 -23.70
CA GLY A 177 31.04 7.87 -25.00
C GLY A 177 29.98 6.81 -25.32
N VAL A 178 29.59 5.97 -24.35
CA VAL A 178 28.56 4.95 -24.53
C VAL A 178 27.19 5.55 -24.19
N ASP A 179 26.53 6.11 -25.21
CA ASP A 179 25.17 6.64 -25.13
C ASP A 179 24.26 6.03 -26.21
N ALA A 180 22.99 5.80 -25.89
CA ALA A 180 22.02 5.20 -26.81
C ALA A 180 21.42 6.21 -27.80
N GLY A 181 21.61 7.51 -27.55
CA GLY A 181 21.03 8.58 -28.38
C GLY A 181 19.52 8.40 -28.58
N ARG A 182 19.08 8.46 -29.84
CA ARG A 182 17.66 8.31 -30.25
C ARG A 182 17.27 6.86 -30.59
N ASN A 183 18.19 5.90 -30.61
CA ASN A 183 17.90 4.53 -31.05
C ASN A 183 17.28 3.70 -29.90
N PRO A 184 16.02 3.24 -30.02
CA PRO A 184 15.36 2.47 -28.96
C PRO A 184 16.03 1.11 -28.71
N LEU A 185 16.58 0.47 -29.75
CA LEU A 185 17.24 -0.82 -29.65
C LEU A 185 18.57 -0.71 -28.88
N ALA A 186 19.33 0.36 -29.15
CA ALA A 186 20.55 0.67 -28.41
C ALA A 186 20.24 0.96 -26.94
N ARG A 187 19.15 1.69 -26.65
CA ARG A 187 18.69 1.97 -25.29
C ARG A 187 18.36 0.69 -24.52
N LEU A 188 17.66 -0.25 -25.15
CA LEU A 188 17.33 -1.53 -24.52
C LEU A 188 18.58 -2.37 -24.23
N ARG A 189 19.54 -2.43 -25.17
CA ARG A 189 20.83 -3.11 -24.96
C ARG A 189 21.64 -2.49 -23.81
N LEU A 190 21.71 -1.16 -23.75
CA LEU A 190 22.37 -0.46 -22.65
C LEU A 190 21.69 -0.70 -21.30
N PHE A 191 20.36 -0.68 -21.29
CA PHE A 191 19.57 -1.03 -20.10
C PHE A 191 19.89 -2.45 -19.62
N GLY A 192 19.81 -3.45 -20.51
CA GLY A 192 20.10 -4.85 -20.18
C GLY A 192 21.52 -5.05 -19.66
N SER A 193 22.53 -4.47 -20.31
CA SER A 193 23.93 -4.58 -19.87
C SER A 193 24.19 -3.88 -18.52
N THR A 194 23.51 -2.76 -18.25
CA THR A 194 23.60 -2.05 -16.96
C THR A 194 22.91 -2.85 -15.85
N ALA A 195 21.72 -3.38 -16.12
CA ALA A 195 21.00 -4.26 -15.21
C ALA A 195 21.80 -5.52 -14.87
N PHE A 196 22.45 -6.15 -15.85
CA PHE A 196 23.33 -7.29 -15.62
C PHE A 196 24.53 -6.92 -14.74
N THR A 197 25.17 -5.77 -15.00
CA THR A 197 26.28 -5.27 -14.17
C THR A 197 25.84 -5.09 -12.71
N LEU A 198 24.66 -4.50 -12.49
CA LEU A 198 24.09 -4.32 -11.15
C LEU A 198 23.72 -5.64 -10.50
N LEU A 199 23.18 -6.60 -11.25
CA LEU A 199 22.85 -7.93 -10.74
C LEU A 199 24.10 -8.63 -10.19
N VAL A 200 25.20 -8.62 -10.94
CA VAL A 200 26.48 -9.19 -10.49
C VAL A 200 26.98 -8.47 -9.22
N GLY A 201 26.89 -7.14 -9.18
CA GLY A 201 27.24 -6.35 -8.01
C GLY A 201 26.37 -6.66 -6.78
N ALA A 202 25.07 -6.85 -6.98
CA ALA A 202 24.10 -7.22 -5.94
C ALA A 202 24.39 -8.62 -5.39
N ILE A 203 24.63 -9.61 -6.26
CA ILE A 203 24.98 -10.98 -5.86
C ILE A 203 26.24 -10.96 -5.01
N ARG A 204 27.31 -10.31 -5.46
CA ARG A 204 28.58 -10.26 -4.74
C ARG A 204 28.44 -9.63 -3.34
N ARG A 205 27.61 -8.60 -3.21
CA ARG A 205 27.31 -7.97 -1.91
C ARG A 205 26.45 -8.88 -1.03
N GLY A 206 25.44 -9.54 -1.60
CA GLY A 206 24.63 -10.53 -0.89
C GLY A 206 25.48 -11.65 -0.30
N THR A 207 26.41 -12.21 -1.09
CA THR A 207 27.35 -13.24 -0.61
C THR A 207 28.23 -12.73 0.53
N ARG A 208 28.79 -11.52 0.42
CA ARG A 208 29.59 -10.92 1.49
C ARG A 208 28.78 -10.68 2.77
N LEU A 209 27.54 -10.23 2.62
CA LEU A 209 26.63 -10.02 3.75
C LEU A 209 26.28 -11.34 4.43
N ALA A 210 25.97 -12.39 3.66
CA ALA A 210 25.69 -13.73 4.19
C ALA A 210 26.88 -14.27 5.00
N VAL A 211 28.09 -14.24 4.43
CA VAL A 211 29.32 -14.68 5.14
C VAL A 211 29.55 -13.86 6.42
N ALA A 212 29.30 -12.55 6.38
CA ALA A 212 29.43 -11.70 7.56
C ALA A 212 28.35 -11.98 8.63
N MET A 213 27.15 -12.40 8.22
CA MET A 213 26.07 -12.81 9.13
C MET A 213 26.39 -14.16 9.76
N ASP A 214 26.90 -15.12 8.99
CA ASP A 214 27.33 -16.43 9.50
C ASP A 214 28.49 -16.29 10.49
N ALA A 215 29.48 -15.47 10.18
CA ALA A 215 30.60 -15.16 11.08
C ALA A 215 30.15 -14.51 12.41
N ARG A 216 29.00 -13.83 12.41
CA ARG A 216 28.39 -13.23 13.62
C ARG A 216 27.42 -14.18 14.34
N GLY A 217 27.34 -15.44 13.91
CA GLY A 217 26.45 -16.44 14.49
C GLY A 217 24.98 -16.13 14.24
N PHE A 218 24.62 -15.55 13.09
CA PHE A 218 23.21 -15.30 12.79
C PHE A 218 22.41 -16.61 12.83
N ASP A 219 22.91 -17.72 12.30
CA ASP A 219 22.19 -19.02 12.37
C ASP A 219 22.40 -19.79 13.69
N ALA A 220 22.91 -19.15 14.75
CA ALA A 220 23.04 -19.82 16.04
C ALA A 220 21.67 -20.16 16.62
N MET A 221 21.49 -21.42 17.07
CA MET A 221 20.29 -21.92 17.75
C MET A 221 20.09 -21.36 19.18
N THR A 222 20.87 -20.34 19.56
CA THR A 222 20.77 -19.66 20.86
C THR A 222 19.60 -18.67 20.90
N PRO A 223 18.94 -18.51 22.06
CA PRO A 223 17.90 -17.48 22.23
C PRO A 223 18.43 -16.08 21.89
N ARG A 224 17.78 -15.39 20.94
CA ARG A 224 18.19 -14.06 20.49
C ARG A 224 17.68 -12.95 21.41
N SER A 225 18.54 -12.00 21.75
CA SER A 225 18.15 -10.73 22.37
C SER A 225 17.75 -9.70 21.31
N VAL A 226 16.74 -8.86 21.61
CA VAL A 226 16.24 -7.83 20.69
C VAL A 226 16.70 -6.44 21.14
N ALA A 227 17.38 -5.70 20.27
CA ALA A 227 17.91 -4.37 20.58
C ALA A 227 16.83 -3.27 20.66
N ARG A 228 15.79 -3.34 19.83
CA ARG A 228 14.62 -2.43 19.86
C ARG A 228 13.36 -3.19 20.18
N ARG A 229 12.83 -3.04 21.39
CA ARG A 229 11.58 -3.69 21.79
C ARG A 229 10.36 -2.92 21.27
N GLN A 230 9.52 -3.62 20.52
CA GLN A 230 8.22 -3.12 20.09
C GLN A 230 7.17 -3.53 21.12
N HIS A 231 6.68 -2.57 21.90
CA HIS A 231 5.66 -2.84 22.91
C HIS A 231 4.28 -2.87 22.24
N PHE A 232 3.47 -3.87 22.57
CA PHE A 232 2.06 -3.91 22.22
C PHE A 232 1.25 -3.53 23.45
N GLY A 233 0.66 -2.34 23.44
CA GLY A 233 -0.09 -1.80 24.56
C GLY A 233 -1.61 -1.97 24.41
N ARG A 234 -2.35 -1.69 25.49
CA ARG A 234 -3.84 -1.69 25.48
C ARG A 234 -4.42 -0.73 24.45
N ALA A 235 -3.75 0.40 24.20
CA ALA A 235 -4.15 1.36 23.19
C ALA A 235 -3.99 0.85 21.74
N ASP A 236 -3.09 -0.09 21.49
CA ASP A 236 -2.97 -0.74 20.18
C ASP A 236 -4.14 -1.72 19.96
N GLY A 237 -4.57 -2.42 21.02
CA GLY A 237 -5.80 -3.22 21.00
C GLY A 237 -7.06 -2.37 20.80
N LEU A 238 -7.16 -1.21 21.47
CA LEU A 238 -8.25 -0.26 21.28
C LEU A 238 -8.33 0.30 19.86
N LEU A 239 -7.19 0.52 19.20
CA LEU A 239 -7.16 0.92 17.78
C LEU A 239 -7.79 -0.16 16.90
N ILE A 240 -7.38 -1.42 17.08
CA ILE A 240 -7.91 -2.55 16.30
C ILE A 240 -9.40 -2.72 16.55
N ALA A 241 -9.82 -2.69 17.82
CA ALA A 241 -11.23 -2.78 18.20
C ALA A 241 -12.05 -1.61 17.64
N GLY A 242 -11.53 -0.38 17.74
CA GLY A 242 -12.17 0.80 17.16
C GLY A 242 -12.34 0.71 15.65
N ALA A 243 -11.33 0.22 14.93
CA ALA A 243 -11.43 -0.02 13.49
C ALA A 243 -12.49 -1.06 13.14
N ALA A 244 -12.57 -2.17 13.89
CA ALA A 244 -13.59 -3.20 13.70
C ALA A 244 -15.00 -2.68 14.01
N VAL A 245 -15.17 -1.91 15.08
CA VAL A 245 -16.47 -1.30 15.46
C VAL A 245 -16.91 -0.29 14.41
N LEU A 246 -16.01 0.57 13.92
CA LEU A 246 -16.36 1.57 12.90
C LEU A 246 -16.72 0.93 11.56
N ALA A 247 -15.95 -0.08 11.12
CA ALA A 247 -16.26 -0.82 9.90
C ALA A 247 -17.58 -1.61 10.04
N GLY A 248 -17.80 -2.25 11.20
CA GLY A 248 -19.04 -2.94 11.51
C GLY A 248 -20.24 -2.00 11.62
N ALA A 249 -20.07 -0.80 12.16
CA ALA A 249 -21.11 0.21 12.22
C ALA A 249 -21.46 0.74 10.83
N ALA A 250 -20.48 0.97 9.96
CA ALA A 250 -20.73 1.35 8.56
C ALA A 250 -21.53 0.26 7.82
N LEU A 251 -21.22 -1.01 8.08
CA LEU A 251 -21.99 -2.15 7.55
C LEU A 251 -23.41 -2.20 8.12
N ALA A 252 -23.57 -2.06 9.44
CA ALA A 252 -24.87 -2.08 10.11
C ALA A 252 -25.79 -0.95 9.62
N VAL A 253 -25.23 0.25 9.38
CA VAL A 253 -25.99 1.36 8.77
C VAL A 253 -26.45 0.98 7.36
N SER A 254 -25.59 0.36 6.54
CA SER A 254 -25.96 -0.12 5.20
C SER A 254 -27.09 -1.15 5.22
N ILE A 255 -27.08 -2.04 6.21
CA ILE A 255 -28.13 -3.04 6.44
C ILE A 255 -29.42 -2.34 6.87
N ALA A 256 -29.34 -1.40 7.82
CA ALA A 256 -30.49 -0.65 8.32
C ALA A 256 -31.13 0.26 7.25
N THR A 257 -30.34 0.78 6.31
CA THR A 257 -30.85 1.54 5.15
C THR A 257 -31.46 0.65 4.07
N GLY A 258 -31.44 -0.69 4.23
CA GLY A 258 -32.02 -1.65 3.29
C GLY A 258 -31.31 -1.71 1.95
N THR A 259 -30.11 -1.12 1.85
CA THR A 259 -29.33 -1.10 0.60
C THR A 259 -28.48 -2.34 0.43
N PHE A 260 -28.32 -3.14 1.49
CA PHE A 260 -27.34 -4.24 1.58
C PHE A 260 -27.48 -5.28 0.47
N ARG A 261 -26.55 -5.23 -0.47
CA ARG A 261 -26.29 -6.28 -1.44
C ARG A 261 -25.01 -7.01 -1.04
N PRO A 262 -25.10 -8.24 -0.52
CA PRO A 262 -23.92 -9.03 -0.22
C PRO A 262 -23.20 -9.39 -1.53
N LEU A 263 -21.86 -9.45 -1.47
CA LEU A 263 -21.04 -9.86 -2.62
C LEU A 263 -21.16 -11.36 -2.92
N ILE A 264 -21.62 -12.15 -1.93
CA ILE A 264 -21.90 -13.59 -2.03
C ILE A 264 -23.37 -13.76 -1.68
N GLY A 265 -24.20 -13.98 -2.69
CA GLY A 265 -25.65 -14.12 -2.60
C GLY A 265 -26.27 -14.09 -3.97
#